data_AF-A0A2X5NP22-F1
#
_entry.id   AF-A0A2X5NP22-F1
#
_cell.length_a   1.000
_cell.length_b   1.000
_cell.length_c   1.000
_cell.angle_alpha   90.00
_cell.angle_beta   90.00
_cell.angle_gamma   90.00
#
_symmetry.space_group_name_H-M   'P 1'
#
loop_
_entity.id
_entity.type
_entity.pdbx_description
1 polymer ?
#
loop_
_entity_poly.entity_id
_entity_poly.type
_entity_poly.pdbx_seq_one_letter_code
_entity_poly.pdbx_strand_id
1 'polypeptide(L)'
;MLNKHASGAVMIILGAICYALPGIIMSLAIGHGAHISNIIATQYLFSFILFFVLSEFSSNKKGVISPKEKGIALFTGVPLFGVTYCFFSAVAYVGVPTATLLIMQSSWIAR
;
A
#
# COMPACT_ATOMS: atom_id res chain seq x y z
N MET A 1 -20.20 17.45 -9.39
CA MET A 1 -20.28 16.00 -9.65
C MET A 1 -19.28 15.67 -10.76
N LEU A 2 -18.18 14.97 -10.47
CA LEU A 2 -17.27 14.53 -11.54
C LEU A 2 -18.01 13.50 -12.42
N ASN A 3 -17.86 13.65 -13.74
CA ASN A 3 -18.32 12.64 -14.71
C ASN A 3 -17.71 11.27 -14.35
N LYS A 4 -18.49 10.18 -14.37
CA LYS A 4 -18.06 8.85 -13.92
C LYS A 4 -16.76 8.40 -14.58
N HIS A 5 -16.57 8.74 -15.86
CA HIS A 5 -15.34 8.46 -16.61
C HIS A 5 -14.14 9.28 -16.11
N ALA A 6 -14.34 10.55 -15.77
CA ALA A 6 -13.30 11.41 -15.21
C ALA A 6 -12.88 10.95 -13.81
N SER A 7 -13.85 10.54 -12.97
CA SER A 7 -13.54 9.98 -11.64
C SER A 7 -12.78 8.66 -11.76
N GLY A 8 -13.12 7.80 -12.72
CA GLY A 8 -12.39 6.56 -12.97
C GLY A 8 -10.95 6.81 -13.42
N ALA A 9 -10.74 7.74 -14.35
CA ALA A 9 -9.40 8.11 -14.83
C ALA A 9 -8.51 8.65 -13.70
N VAL A 10 -9.05 9.50 -12.82
CA VAL A 10 -8.33 10.02 -11.65
C VAL A 10 -7.92 8.89 -10.70
N MET A 11 -8.80 7.92 -10.45
CA MET A 11 -8.48 6.77 -9.59
C MET A 11 -7.39 5.88 -10.18
N ILE A 12 -7.36 5.70 -11.50
CA ILE A 12 -6.30 4.94 -12.19
C ILE A 12 -4.95 5.66 -12.05
N ILE A 13 -4.92 6.97 -12.29
CA ILE A 13 -3.71 7.78 -12.15
C ILE A 13 -3.21 7.75 -10.70
N LEU A 14 -4.12 7.93 -9.74
CA LEU A 14 -3.78 7.87 -8.32
C LEU A 14 -3.22 6.50 -7.95
N GLY A 15 -3.85 5.42 -8.43
CA GLY A 15 -3.34 4.05 -8.26
C GLY A 15 -1.93 3.88 -8.83
N ALA A 16 -1.68 4.35 -10.05
CA ALA A 16 -0.35 4.26 -10.68
C ALA A 16 0.72 5.01 -9.87
N ILE A 17 0.41 6.20 -9.37
CA ILE A 17 1.30 6.99 -8.51
C ILE A 17 1.58 6.23 -7.19
N CYS A 18 0.53 5.66 -6.58
CA CYS A 18 0.65 4.93 -5.32
C CYS A 18 1.51 3.66 -5.41
N TYR A 19 1.73 3.07 -6.60
CA TYR A 19 2.66 1.95 -6.77
C TYR A 19 4.08 2.40 -7.13
N ALA A 20 4.22 3.39 -8.02
CA ALA A 20 5.53 3.87 -8.47
C ALA A 20 6.28 4.61 -7.36
N LEU A 21 5.58 5.49 -6.61
CA LEU A 21 6.21 6.37 -5.62
C LEU A 21 6.87 5.59 -4.46
N PRO A 22 6.22 4.59 -3.82
CA PRO A 22 6.87 3.80 -2.78
C PRO A 22 8.07 3.02 -3.29
N GLY A 23 8.00 2.49 -4.53
CA GLY A 23 9.12 1.81 -5.17
C GLY A 23 10.34 2.74 -5.35
N ILE A 24 10.11 3.96 -5.83
CA ILE A 24 11.17 4.97 -6.01
C ILE A 24 11.78 5.37 -4.66
N ILE A 25 10.95 5.70 -3.67
CA ILE A 25 11.40 6.08 -2.32
C ILE A 25 12.22 4.94 -1.70
N MET A 26 11.75 3.71 -1.86
CA MET A 26 12.43 2.53 -1.37
C MET A 26 13.79 2.33 -2.07
N SER A 27 13.87 2.43 -3.41
CA SER A 27 15.14 2.30 -4.14
C SER A 27 16.15 3.37 -3.69
N LEU A 28 15.70 4.61 -3.48
CA LEU A 28 16.54 5.68 -2.94
C LEU A 28 17.01 5.34 -1.53
N ALA A 29 16.12 4.88 -0.65
CA ALA A 29 16.45 4.55 0.73
C ALA A 29 17.47 3.40 0.83
N ILE A 30 17.31 2.34 0.03
CA ILE A 30 18.30 1.25 -0.08
C ILE A 30 19.64 1.78 -0.61
N GLY A 31 19.61 2.69 -1.59
CA GLY A 31 20.82 3.35 -2.09
C GLY A 31 21.60 4.11 -1.01
N HIS A 32 20.93 4.53 0.07
CA HIS A 32 21.53 5.15 1.25
C HIS A 32 21.78 4.17 2.41
N GLY A 33 21.69 2.86 2.17
CA GLY A 33 21.97 1.81 3.15
C GLY A 33 20.79 1.45 4.08
N ALA A 34 19.58 1.93 3.80
CA ALA A 34 18.41 1.58 4.61
C ALA A 34 17.98 0.12 4.36
N HIS A 35 17.59 -0.57 5.43
CA HIS A 35 17.09 -1.94 5.35
C HIS A 35 15.59 -1.98 5.01
N ILE A 36 15.19 -2.91 4.13
CA ILE A 36 13.80 -3.06 3.68
C ILE A 36 12.82 -3.22 4.85
N SER A 37 13.22 -4.01 5.86
CA SER A 37 12.45 -4.23 7.09
C SER A 37 12.09 -2.93 7.80
N ASN A 38 13.04 -1.98 7.85
CA ASN A 38 12.86 -0.71 8.54
C ASN A 38 11.93 0.20 7.75
N ILE A 39 12.05 0.21 6.42
CA ILE A 39 11.17 1.00 5.54
C ILE A 39 9.73 0.53 5.69
N ILE A 40 9.49 -0.79 5.61
CA ILE A 40 8.14 -1.36 5.75
C ILE A 40 7.56 -1.05 7.13
N ALA A 41 8.32 -1.29 8.20
CA ALA A 41 7.85 -1.01 9.55
C ALA A 41 7.46 0.47 9.73
N THR A 42 8.29 1.38 9.22
CA THR A 42 8.03 2.82 9.28
C THR A 42 6.80 3.21 8.46
N GLN A 43 6.61 2.62 7.28
CA GLN A 43 5.44 2.87 6.43
C GLN A 43 4.14 2.45 7.11
N TYR A 44 4.09 1.25 7.71
CA TYR A 44 2.90 0.79 8.42
C TYR A 44 2.63 1.59 9.70
N LEU A 45 3.68 1.95 10.45
CA LEU A 45 3.56 2.80 11.63
C LEU A 45 3.01 4.20 11.27
N PHE A 46 3.56 4.82 10.23
CA PHE A 46 3.11 6.12 9.76
C PHE A 46 1.66 6.05 9.25
N SER A 47 1.32 5.00 8.51
CA SER A 47 -0.05 4.77 8.05
C SER A 47 -1.02 4.61 9.23
N PHE A 48 -0.64 3.85 10.26
CA PHE A 48 -1.43 3.71 11.48
C PHE A 48 -1.66 5.06 12.17
N ILE A 49 -0.60 5.84 12.38
CA ILE A 49 -0.70 7.17 13.00
C ILE A 49 -1.61 8.08 12.17
N LEU A 50 -1.41 8.13 10.85
CA LEU A 50 -2.22 8.95 9.94
C LEU A 50 -3.70 8.57 10.00
N PHE A 51 -4.02 7.27 9.86
CA PHE A 51 -5.41 6.82 9.90
C PHE A 51 -6.04 6.98 11.28
N PHE A 52 -5.26 6.81 12.35
CA PHE A 52 -5.71 7.07 13.71
C PHE A 52 -6.08 8.54 13.88
N VAL A 53 -5.20 9.47 13.50
CA VAL A 53 -5.45 10.91 13.57
C VAL A 53 -6.68 11.30 12.72
N LEU A 54 -6.78 10.79 11.48
CA LEU A 54 -7.94 11.04 10.62
C LEU A 54 -9.24 10.49 11.23
N SER A 55 -9.18 9.39 11.96
CA SER A 55 -10.34 8.81 12.63
C SER A 55 -10.86 9.69 13.77
N GLU A 56 -9.98 10.39 14.50
CA GLU A 56 -10.37 11.33 15.56
C GLU A 56 -11.11 12.55 15.03
N PHE A 57 -10.79 12.98 13.80
CA PHE A 57 -11.48 14.09 13.13
C PHE A 57 -12.73 13.66 12.36
N SER A 58 -13.05 12.36 12.30
CA SER A 58 -14.22 11.88 11.57
C SER A 58 -15.50 12.08 12.39
N SER A 59 -16.48 12.78 11.81
CA SER A 59 -17.82 12.91 12.41
C SER A 59 -18.57 11.57 12.46
N ASN A 60 -18.19 10.60 11.63
CA ASN A 60 -18.74 9.24 11.63
C ASN A 60 -17.86 8.31 12.49
N LYS A 61 -17.91 8.51 13.81
CA LYS A 61 -17.27 7.58 14.76
C LYS A 61 -17.91 6.21 14.62
N LYS A 62 -17.25 5.31 13.87
CA LYS A 62 -17.63 3.90 13.85
C LYS A 62 -17.46 3.37 15.28
N GLY A 63 -18.46 2.66 15.78
CA GLY A 63 -18.46 2.11 17.14
C GLY A 63 -17.33 1.10 17.38
N VAL A 64 -17.36 0.44 18.54
CA VAL A 64 -16.36 -0.57 18.91
C VAL A 64 -16.27 -1.66 17.83
N ILE A 65 -15.08 -1.85 17.27
CA ILE A 65 -14.81 -2.89 16.28
C ILE A 65 -15.00 -4.26 16.94
N SER A 66 -15.84 -5.10 16.34
CA SER A 66 -16.14 -6.44 16.84
C SER A 66 -14.92 -7.36 16.75
N PRO A 67 -14.81 -8.40 17.60
CA PRO A 67 -13.74 -9.38 17.52
C PRO A 67 -13.64 -10.07 16.15
N LYS A 68 -14.79 -10.28 15.48
CA LYS A 68 -14.85 -10.85 14.14
C LYS A 68 -14.21 -9.93 13.09
N GLU A 69 -14.51 -8.63 13.13
CA GLU A 69 -13.90 -7.65 12.23
C GLU A 69 -12.40 -7.51 12.47
N LYS A 70 -11.94 -7.57 13.72
CA LYS A 70 -10.50 -7.63 14.05
C LYS A 70 -9.84 -8.87 13.46
N GLY A 71 -10.50 -10.03 13.56
CA GLY A 71 -10.03 -11.29 12.97
C GLY A 71 -9.91 -11.20 11.44
N ILE A 72 -10.90 -10.63 10.77
CA ILE A 72 -10.86 -10.40 9.32
C ILE A 72 -9.70 -9.46 8.96
N ALA A 73 -9.57 -8.32 9.65
CA ALA A 73 -8.51 -7.36 9.39
C ALA A 73 -7.11 -7.98 9.54
N LEU A 74 -6.90 -8.81 10.57
CA LEU A 74 -5.64 -9.53 10.77
C LEU A 74 -5.40 -10.55 9.64
N PHE A 75 -6.42 -11.36 9.32
CA PHE A 75 -6.32 -12.38 8.27
C PHE A 75 -6.06 -11.79 6.88
N THR A 76 -6.63 -10.62 6.56
CA THR A 76 -6.36 -9.91 5.31
C THR A 76 -5.06 -9.12 5.34
N GLY A 77 -4.65 -8.64 6.53
CA GLY A 77 -3.46 -7.83 6.70
C GLY A 77 -2.16 -8.61 6.54
N VAL A 78 -2.11 -9.87 7.00
CA VAL A 78 -0.91 -10.72 6.91
C VAL A 78 -0.51 -11.00 5.44
N PRO A 79 -1.40 -11.44 4.54
CA PRO A 79 -1.10 -11.57 3.13
C PRO A 79 -0.67 -10.26 2.48
N LEU A 80 -1.34 -9.15 2.81
CA LEU A 80 -1.00 -7.82 2.28
C LEU A 80 0.42 -7.39 2.67
N PHE A 81 0.82 -7.65 3.92
CA PHE A 81 2.19 -7.45 4.38
C PHE A 81 3.18 -8.30 3.57
N GLY A 82 2.86 -9.59 3.37
CA GLY A 82 3.69 -10.49 2.56
C GLY A 82 3.87 -9.99 1.11
N VAL A 83 2.79 -9.57 0.46
CA VAL A 83 2.82 -8.99 -0.89
C VAL A 83 3.69 -7.73 -0.93
N THR A 84 3.57 -6.86 0.08
CA THR A 84 4.37 -5.62 0.19
C THR A 84 5.86 -5.93 0.35
N TYR A 85 6.20 -6.92 1.20
CA TYR A 85 7.57 -7.38 1.36
C TYR A 85 8.13 -7.92 0.05
N CYS A 86 7.40 -8.82 -0.62
CA CYS A 86 7.80 -9.39 -1.90
C CYS A 86 7.95 -8.31 -2.99
N PHE A 87 7.07 -7.31 -3.03
CA PHE A 87 7.17 -6.19 -3.95
C PHE A 87 8.46 -5.40 -3.74
N PHE A 88 8.77 -5.04 -2.50
CA PHE A 88 10.00 -4.33 -2.19
C PHE A 88 11.24 -5.19 -2.46
N SER A 89 11.25 -6.46 -2.07
CA SER A 89 12.33 -7.36 -2.48
C SER A 89 12.50 -7.37 -4.00
N ALA A 90 11.42 -7.48 -4.78
CA ALA A 90 11.48 -7.42 -6.24
C ALA A 90 12.03 -6.09 -6.75
N VAL A 91 11.64 -4.95 -6.17
CA VAL A 91 12.20 -3.63 -6.52
C VAL A 91 13.73 -3.62 -6.37
N ALA A 92 14.27 -4.24 -5.33
CA ALA A 92 15.72 -4.33 -5.13
C ALA A 92 16.42 -5.24 -6.17
N TYR A 93 15.76 -6.28 -6.67
CA TYR A 93 16.35 -7.23 -7.63
C TYR A 93 16.19 -6.83 -9.10
N VAL A 94 15.00 -6.36 -9.49
CA VAL A 94 14.64 -6.12 -10.92
C VAL A 94 14.34 -4.67 -11.25
N GLY A 95 14.41 -3.77 -10.26
CA GLY A 95 14.12 -2.35 -10.39
C GLY A 95 12.63 -2.02 -10.31
N VAL A 96 12.32 -0.74 -10.04
CA VAL A 96 10.95 -0.24 -9.83
C VAL A 96 10.02 -0.54 -11.01
N PRO A 97 10.37 -0.25 -12.29
CA PRO A 97 9.45 -0.43 -13.40
C PRO A 97 9.03 -1.89 -13.59
N THR A 98 10.00 -2.81 -13.57
CA THR A 98 9.78 -4.25 -13.73
C THR A 98 8.95 -4.83 -12.58
N ALA A 99 9.31 -4.50 -11.33
CA ALA A 99 8.57 -4.95 -10.15
C ALA A 99 7.11 -4.44 -10.16
N THR A 100 6.90 -3.20 -10.59
CA THR A 100 5.57 -2.58 -10.70
C THR A 100 4.73 -3.25 -11.80
N LEU A 101 5.33 -3.55 -12.94
CA LEU A 101 4.63 -4.28 -14.00
C LEU A 101 4.23 -5.69 -13.53
N LEU A 102 5.12 -6.43 -12.88
CA LEU A 102 4.84 -7.78 -12.40
C LEU A 102 3.72 -7.83 -11.36
N ILE A 103 3.67 -6.88 -10.42
CA ILE A 103 2.58 -6.82 -9.44
C ILE A 103 1.25 -6.37 -10.07
N MET A 104 1.27 -5.55 -11.12
CA MET A 104 0.05 -5.22 -11.86
C MET A 104 -0.46 -6.43 -12.64
N GLN A 105 0.43 -7.20 -13.29
CA GLN A 105 0.05 -8.42 -14.02
C GLN A 105 -0.56 -9.50 -13.11
N SER A 106 -0.14 -9.61 -11.85
CA SER A 106 -0.71 -10.60 -10.92
C SER A 106 -2.21 -10.37 -10.66
N SER A 107 -2.67 -9.13 -10.75
CA SER A 107 -4.10 -8.79 -10.64
C SER A 107 -4.93 -9.24 -11.84
N TRP A 108 -4.30 -9.49 -13.00
CA TRP A 108 -4.97 -9.92 -14.23
C TRP A 108 -5.05 -11.44 -14.33
N ILE A 109 -4.05 -12.14 -13.80
CA ILE A 109 -4.01 -13.62 -13.76
C ILE A 109 -5.11 -14.20 -12.85
N ALA A 110 -5.55 -13.43 -11.85
CA ALA A 110 -6.60 -13.84 -10.92
C ALA A 110 -8.04 -13.70 -11.47
N ARG A 111 -8.20 -13.31 -12.75
CA ARG A 111 -9.49 -13.32 -13.47
C ARG A 111 -9.60 -14.50 -14.40
#